data_AF-A0ABD5R267-F1
#
_entry.id   AF-A0ABD5R267-F1
#
_cell.length_a   1.000
_cell.length_b   1.000
_cell.length_c   1.000
_cell.angle_alpha   90.00
_cell.angle_beta   90.00
_cell.angle_gamma   90.00
#
_symmetry.space_group_name_H-M   'P 1'
#
loop_
_entity.id
_entity.type
_entity.pdbx_description
1 polymer ?
#
loop_
_entity_poly.entity_id
_entity_poly.type
_entity_poly.pdbx_seq_one_letter_code
_entity_poly.pdbx_strand_id
1 'polypeptide(L)'
;MLGSPSLSVEWIAVGCLLTIVGWLIRFRGWTFLLAGYDGTSSVPDEVVAEVAGNTVLRIGLAGIAVGVVVALVDAPAFLPTVYAIAVLFAVARLLYRLHTYTPTKAA
;
A
#
# COMPACT_ATOMS: atom_id res chain seq x y z
N MET A 1 2.39 -8.97 31.37
CA MET A 1 1.75 -9.63 30.21
C MET A 1 1.21 -8.52 29.32
N LEU A 2 1.89 -8.19 28.22
CA LEU A 2 1.32 -7.27 27.24
C LEU A 2 0.23 -8.07 26.51
N GLY A 3 -1.04 -7.84 26.87
CA GLY A 3 -2.17 -8.50 26.21
C GLY A 3 -2.13 -8.22 24.72
N SER A 4 -2.26 -9.26 23.90
CA SER A 4 -2.32 -9.12 22.44
C SER A 4 -3.44 -8.12 22.10
N PRO A 5 -3.15 -7.04 21.34
CA PRO A 5 -4.19 -6.11 20.93
C PRO A 5 -5.31 -6.85 20.19
N SER A 6 -6.55 -6.35 20.30
CA SER A 6 -7.67 -6.95 19.57
C SER A 6 -7.40 -6.89 18.06
N LEU A 7 -7.88 -7.90 17.33
CA LEU A 7 -7.69 -8.01 15.88
C LEU A 7 -8.03 -6.70 15.14
N SER A 8 -9.12 -6.04 15.54
CA SER A 8 -9.53 -4.73 15.01
C SER A 8 -8.50 -3.62 15.20
N VAL A 9 -7.86 -3.54 16.38
CA VAL A 9 -6.82 -2.55 16.68
C VAL A 9 -5.60 -2.80 15.81
N GLU A 10 -5.22 -4.05 15.59
CA GLU A 10 -4.11 -4.42 14.70
C GLU A 10 -4.38 -3.97 13.26
N TRP A 11 -5.56 -4.26 12.71
CA TRP A 11 -5.96 -3.82 11.37
C TRP A 11 -5.92 -2.30 11.21
N ILE A 12 -6.47 -1.56 12.17
CA ILE A 12 -6.49 -0.10 12.14
C ILE A 12 -5.08 0.46 12.26
N ALA A 13 -4.26 -0.06 13.19
CA ALA A 13 -2.89 0.42 13.40
C ALA A 13 -2.02 0.20 12.15
N VAL A 14 -2.06 -1.00 11.56
CA VAL A 14 -1.32 -1.31 10.33
C VAL A 14 -1.85 -0.49 9.15
N GLY A 15 -3.17 -0.35 9.03
CA GLY A 15 -3.79 0.46 7.98
C GLY A 15 -3.41 1.94 8.08
N CYS A 16 -3.37 2.52 9.28
CA CYS A 16 -2.89 3.88 9.53
C CYS A 16 -1.42 4.03 9.16
N LEU A 17 -0.57 3.09 9.58
CA LEU A 17 0.86 3.11 9.23
C LEU A 17 1.06 3.10 7.70
N LEU A 18 0.39 2.17 7.00
CA LEU A 18 0.46 2.10 5.54
C LEU A 18 -0.09 3.35 4.87
N THR A 19 -1.17 3.93 5.41
CA THR A 19 -1.72 5.19 4.88
C THR A 19 -0.71 6.34 5.01
N ILE A 20 -0.03 6.46 6.16
CA ILE A 20 1.00 7.47 6.37
C ILE A 20 2.18 7.26 5.41
N VAL A 21 2.68 6.02 5.31
CA VAL A 21 3.78 5.67 4.40
C VAL A 21 3.40 5.96 2.95
N GLY A 22 2.23 5.52 2.50
CA GLY A 22 1.74 5.77 1.15
C GLY A 22 1.55 7.26 0.86
N TRP A 23 1.09 8.04 1.84
CA TRP A 23 0.96 9.49 1.72
C TRP A 23 2.33 10.16 1.56
N LEU A 24 3.33 9.76 2.36
CA LEU A 24 4.70 10.28 2.24
C LEU A 24 5.31 9.95 0.88
N ILE A 25 5.13 8.73 0.39
CA ILE A 25 5.60 8.32 -0.94
C ILE A 25 4.91 9.16 -2.02
N ARG A 26 3.57 9.26 -1.99
CA ARG A 26 2.79 9.93 -3.06
C ARG A 26 3.00 11.44 -3.11
N PHE A 27 2.92 12.12 -1.96
CA PHE A 27 2.84 13.58 -1.92
C PHE A 27 4.15 14.24 -1.51
N ARG A 28 4.98 13.57 -0.73
CA ARG A 28 6.29 14.08 -0.34
C ARG A 28 7.42 13.58 -1.23
N GLY A 29 7.13 12.67 -2.18
CA GLY A 29 8.13 12.08 -3.07
C GLY A 29 9.16 11.25 -2.34
N TRP A 30 8.82 10.69 -1.17
CA TRP A 30 9.74 9.86 -0.37
C TRP A 30 9.91 8.47 -0.98
N THR A 31 10.41 8.41 -2.21
CA THR A 31 10.65 7.16 -2.95
C THR A 31 11.78 6.34 -2.35
N PHE A 32 12.67 6.93 -1.53
CA PHE A 32 13.67 6.20 -0.75
C PHE A 32 13.08 5.19 0.25
N LEU A 33 11.79 5.32 0.61
CA LEU A 33 11.09 4.34 1.42
C LEU A 33 10.82 3.04 0.65
N LEU A 34 10.87 3.07 -0.69
CA LEU A 34 10.84 1.86 -1.49
C LEU A 34 12.22 1.20 -1.46
N ALA A 35 12.28 0.03 -0.85
CA ALA A 35 13.50 -0.76 -0.84
C ALA A 35 13.97 -1.07 -2.26
N GLY A 36 15.25 -0.80 -2.52
CA GLY A 36 15.90 -1.08 -3.81
C GLY A 36 15.58 -0.08 -4.93
N TYR A 37 14.81 0.98 -4.65
CA TYR A 37 14.68 2.10 -5.56
C TYR A 37 15.72 3.17 -5.21
N ASP A 38 16.56 3.51 -6.18
CA ASP A 38 17.49 4.63 -6.09
C ASP A 38 17.45 5.45 -7.38
N GLY A 39 18.08 6.63 -7.36
CA GLY A 39 18.09 7.56 -8.48
C GLY A 39 18.81 7.07 -9.74
N THR A 40 19.27 5.81 -9.77
CA THR A 40 19.82 5.17 -10.99
C THR A 40 18.76 4.44 -11.81
N SER A 41 17.53 4.37 -11.31
CA SER A 41 16.39 3.76 -12.02
C SER A 41 16.04 4.51 -13.31
N SER A 42 15.61 3.76 -14.33
CA SER A 42 15.12 4.32 -15.60
C SER A 42 13.72 4.91 -15.51
N VAL A 43 12.99 4.65 -14.42
CA VAL A 43 11.64 5.16 -14.18
C VAL A 43 11.74 6.45 -13.36
N PRO A 44 11.11 7.56 -13.77
CA PRO A 44 11.14 8.81 -13.02
C PRO A 44 10.50 8.70 -11.63
N ASP A 45 11.05 9.45 -10.67
CA ASP A 45 10.59 9.50 -9.26
C ASP A 45 9.11 9.83 -9.16
N GLU A 46 8.60 10.74 -10.01
CA GLU A 46 7.20 11.17 -9.98
C GLU A 46 6.25 10.02 -10.35
N VAL A 47 6.65 9.18 -11.30
CA VAL A 47 5.88 8.02 -11.74
C VAL A 47 5.86 6.95 -10.64
N VAL A 48 7.02 6.71 -10.01
CA VAL A 48 7.13 5.76 -8.91
C VAL A 48 6.31 6.24 -7.70
N ALA A 49 6.45 7.50 -7.31
CA ALA A 49 5.65 8.12 -6.25
C ALA A 49 4.16 8.01 -6.53
N GLU A 50 3.74 8.21 -7.79
CA GLU A 50 2.35 8.05 -8.21
C GLU A 50 1.86 6.61 -8.09
N VAL A 51 2.52 5.67 -8.75
CA VAL A 51 2.06 4.29 -8.86
C VAL A 51 2.19 3.58 -7.52
N ALA A 52 3.34 3.69 -6.87
CA ALA A 52 3.59 3.02 -5.60
C ALA A 52 2.87 3.69 -4.44
N GLY A 53 2.98 5.02 -4.31
CA GLY A 53 2.32 5.74 -3.22
C GLY A 53 0.81 5.56 -3.23
N ASN A 54 0.16 5.65 -4.40
CA ASN A 54 -1.28 5.41 -4.52
C ASN A 54 -1.68 3.96 -4.23
N THR A 55 -0.84 2.99 -4.58
CA THR A 55 -1.09 1.57 -4.26
C THR A 55 -1.04 1.34 -2.75
N VAL A 56 0.01 1.83 -2.09
CA VAL A 56 0.18 1.71 -0.63
C VAL A 56 -0.93 2.44 0.11
N LEU A 57 -1.32 3.65 -0.33
CA LEU A 57 -2.46 4.38 0.22
C LEU A 57 -3.76 3.58 0.17
N ARG A 58 -4.07 2.98 -0.98
CA ARG A 58 -5.29 2.18 -1.16
C ARG A 58 -5.30 0.96 -0.26
N ILE A 59 -4.16 0.28 -0.12
CA ILE A 59 -4.01 -0.86 0.79
C ILE A 59 -4.22 -0.39 2.24
N GLY A 60 -3.57 0.70 2.66
CA GLY A 60 -3.73 1.24 4.00
C GLY A 60 -5.18 1.62 4.33
N LEU A 61 -5.83 2.37 3.45
CA LEU A 61 -7.24 2.76 3.61
C LEU A 61 -8.18 1.56 3.64
N ALA A 62 -7.93 0.55 2.79
CA ALA A 62 -8.70 -0.69 2.81
C ALA A 62 -8.49 -1.44 4.13
N GLY A 63 -7.27 -1.50 4.66
CA GLY A 63 -6.97 -2.12 5.96
C GLY A 63 -7.69 -1.43 7.12
N ILE A 64 -7.73 -0.10 7.13
CA ILE A 64 -8.52 0.67 8.11
C ILE A 64 -10.00 0.32 7.98
N ALA A 65 -10.55 0.31 6.77
CA ALA A 65 -11.95 -0.04 6.55
C ALA A 65 -12.28 -1.45 7.04
N VAL A 66 -11.41 -2.43 6.78
CA VAL A 66 -11.53 -3.79 7.32
C VAL A 66 -11.52 -3.78 8.85
N GLY A 67 -10.59 -3.06 9.47
CA GLY A 67 -10.51 -2.95 10.92
C GLY A 67 -11.75 -2.32 11.54
N VAL A 68 -12.35 -1.31 10.89
CA VAL A 68 -13.63 -0.71 11.30
C VAL A 68 -14.77 -1.71 11.18
N VAL A 69 -14.86 -2.46 10.07
CA VAL A 69 -15.90 -3.49 9.90
C VAL A 69 -15.78 -4.56 10.99
N VAL A 70 -14.58 -5.09 11.22
CA VAL A 70 -14.29 -6.09 12.27
C VAL A 70 -14.60 -5.55 13.68
N ALA A 71 -14.47 -4.24 13.90
CA ALA A 71 -14.81 -3.62 15.18
C ALA A 71 -16.32 -3.47 15.41
N LEU A 72 -17.11 -3.34 14.33
CA LEU A 72 -18.55 -3.08 14.40
C LEU A 72 -19.40 -4.34 14.26
N VAL A 73 -18.90 -5.37 13.57
CA VAL A 73 -19.64 -6.60 13.28
C VAL A 73 -18.72 -7.83 13.37
N ASP A 74 -19.34 -8.99 13.60
CA ASP A 74 -18.65 -10.28 13.49
C ASP A 74 -18.28 -10.55 12.03
N ALA A 75 -17.04 -10.23 11.69
CA ALA A 75 -16.54 -10.35 10.32
C ALA A 75 -16.42 -11.82 9.89
N PRO A 76 -16.73 -12.15 8.62
CA PRO A 76 -16.56 -13.50 8.10
C PRO A 76 -15.08 -13.94 8.13
N ALA A 77 -14.82 -15.21 8.46
CA ALA A 77 -13.47 -15.77 8.55
C ALA A 77 -12.66 -15.69 7.23
N PHE A 78 -13.32 -15.60 6.08
CA PHE A 78 -12.65 -15.46 4.78
C PHE A 78 -12.16 -14.04 4.47
N LEU A 79 -12.58 -13.03 5.24
CA LEU A 79 -12.28 -11.63 4.95
C LEU A 79 -10.76 -11.34 4.92
N PRO A 80 -9.94 -11.81 5.89
CA PRO A 80 -8.49 -11.63 5.82
C PRO A 80 -7.86 -12.25 4.56
N THR A 81 -8.36 -13.40 4.12
CA THR A 81 -7.89 -14.08 2.90
C THR A 81 -8.21 -13.27 1.65
N VAL A 82 -9.43 -12.73 1.54
CA VAL A 82 -9.82 -11.87 0.42
C VAL A 82 -8.97 -10.60 0.39
N TYR A 83 -8.73 -9.98 1.54
CA TYR A 83 -7.86 -8.83 1.65
C TYR A 83 -6.43 -9.14 1.19
N ALA A 84 -5.85 -10.25 1.66
CA ALA A 84 -4.51 -10.68 1.25
C ALA A 84 -4.42 -10.91 -0.27
N ILE A 85 -5.41 -11.57 -0.87
CA ILE A 85 -5.48 -11.76 -2.32
C ILE A 85 -5.54 -10.40 -3.04
N ALA A 86 -6.38 -9.47 -2.58
CA ALA A 86 -6.47 -8.13 -3.16
C ALA A 86 -5.13 -7.36 -3.07
N VAL A 87 -4.40 -7.49 -1.96
CA VAL A 87 -3.05 -6.92 -1.81
C VAL A 87 -2.08 -7.53 -2.82
N LEU A 88 -2.07 -8.85 -3.00
CA LEU A 88 -1.22 -9.51 -4.00
C LEU A 88 -1.51 -9.01 -5.42
N PHE A 89 -2.78 -8.88 -5.78
CA PHE A 89 -3.17 -8.31 -7.08
C PHE A 89 -2.74 -6.85 -7.23
N ALA A 90 -2.86 -6.05 -6.17
CA ALA A 90 -2.43 -4.65 -6.18
C ALA A 90 -0.92 -4.54 -6.38
N VAL A 91 -0.13 -5.37 -5.71
CA VAL A 91 1.32 -5.44 -5.86
C VAL A 91 1.71 -5.95 -7.25
N ALA A 92 1.08 -7.01 -7.74
CA ALA A 92 1.34 -7.52 -9.09
C ALA A 92 1.05 -6.45 -10.16
N ARG A 93 -0.06 -5.71 -10.03
CA ARG A 93 -0.40 -4.60 -10.91
C ARG A 93 0.62 -3.46 -10.83
N LEU A 94 1.12 -3.14 -9.64
CA LEU A 94 2.17 -2.15 -9.43
C LEU A 94 3.45 -2.54 -10.16
N LEU A 95 3.92 -3.78 -9.95
CA LEU A 95 5.13 -4.30 -10.57
C LEU A 95 4.99 -4.32 -12.08
N TYR A 96 3.85 -4.79 -12.59
CA TYR A 96 3.55 -4.77 -14.01
C TYR A 96 3.64 -3.36 -14.59
N ARG A 97 2.98 -2.37 -13.97
CA ARG A 97 3.00 -0.98 -14.45
C ARG A 97 4.41 -0.39 -14.51
N LEU A 98 5.22 -0.64 -13.48
CA LEU A 98 6.60 -0.14 -13.43
C LEU A 98 7.48 -0.84 -14.48
N HIS A 99 7.33 -2.15 -14.67
CA HIS A 99 8.09 -2.89 -15.68
C HIS A 99 7.72 -2.52 -17.11
N THR A 100 6.44 -2.21 -17.38
CA THR A 100 5.99 -1.81 -18.72
C THR A 100 6.11 -0.30 -18.96
N TYR A 101 6.67 0.45 -18.01
CA TYR A 101 6.85 1.89 -18.19
C TYR A 101 7.84 2.13 -19.33
N THR A 102 7.35 2.76 -20.40
CA THR A 102 8.19 3.21 -21.50
C THR A 102 8.38 4.72 -21.33
N PRO A 103 9.62 5.22 -21.16
CA PRO A 103 9.86 6.65 -21.11
C PRO A 103 9.39 7.25 -22.44
N THR A 104 8.38 8.12 -22.40
CA THR A 104 8.02 8.92 -23.58
C THR A 104 9.24 9.79 -23.89
N LYS A 105 9.97 9.47 -24.96
CA LYS A 105 10.96 10.40 -25.52
C LYS A 105 10.22 11.69 -25.82
N ALA A 106 10.51 12.76 -25.07
CA ALA A 106 10.16 14.10 -25.50
C ALA A 106 10.82 14.29 -26.88
N ALA A 107 9.97 14.47 -27.90
CA ALA A 107 10.39 14.78 -29.26
C ALA A 107 10.86 16.24 -29.33
#